data_AF-A0A8E7AYN3-F1
#
_entry.id   AF-A0A8E7AYN3-F1
#
_cell.length_a   1.000
_cell.length_b   1.000
_cell.length_c   1.000
_cell.angle_alpha   90.00
_cell.angle_beta   90.00
_cell.angle_gamma   90.00
#
_symmetry.space_group_name_H-M   'P 1'
#
loop_
_entity.id
_entity.type
_entity.pdbx_description
1 polymer ?
#
loop_
_entity_poly.entity_id
_entity_poly.type
_entity_poly.pdbx_seq_one_letter_code
_entity_poly.pdbx_strand_id
1 'polypeptide(L)'
;MKTPQISYPTVKALLSSHVSKERLLWLQMLTPSHTTSSDSDTNSKITFYLCGDALYSLVHPVTAPMWEELGERPGVQIIAETDDLADMGLLTRPMEPGPINKGNLKVLFFKEEHIPVSSTGFLHLYSPYMHRHTDQFLACVDQAVSLSIPLSVILYLDGVHLCHTNQVTTEFENIEHGLDQIQQKAIETGISFNITACQRCSQARGYLHPGPLEDKVAPCFRKEVEVSGLSQLIPLFSSSEIVLSADCMDIPGTGEEAYVMVITGTPYGTEHTFGAISFAVALAGKDIPTYVIFAEEGAYCFIPAPDSRFSGTVRDIHGVIEATAIPGLLEYAVLERSLSERGIHTDYEVPDFQVFGPDEIASLMNKLITGGYHVRVLIW
;
A
#
# COMPACT_ATOMS: atom_id res chain seq x y z
N MET A 1 -4.60 -13.49 39.04
CA MET A 1 -4.09 -13.76 37.69
C MET A 1 -3.59 -12.44 37.13
N LYS A 2 -2.31 -12.33 36.77
CA LYS A 2 -1.79 -11.14 36.08
C LYS A 2 -2.26 -11.23 34.63
N THR A 3 -2.96 -10.21 34.15
CA THR A 3 -3.27 -10.03 32.73
C THR A 3 -1.93 -10.02 31.98
N PRO A 4 -1.74 -10.83 30.92
CA PRO A 4 -0.50 -10.79 30.15
C PRO A 4 -0.31 -9.38 29.61
N GLN A 5 0.87 -8.82 29.86
CA GLN A 5 1.25 -7.49 29.38
C GLN A 5 1.54 -7.63 27.88
N ILE A 6 0.59 -7.25 27.04
CA ILE A 6 0.72 -7.30 25.58
C ILE A 6 1.69 -6.20 25.17
N SER A 7 2.84 -6.58 24.60
CA SER A 7 3.77 -5.63 23.98
C SER A 7 3.36 -5.43 22.53
N TYR A 8 2.93 -4.24 22.17
CA TYR A 8 2.61 -3.91 20.78
C TYR A 8 3.88 -3.54 20.01
N PRO A 9 4.03 -4.01 18.76
CA PRO A 9 5.18 -3.72 17.92
C PRO A 9 5.18 -2.26 17.43
N THR A 10 6.34 -1.80 16.95
CA THR A 10 6.47 -0.51 16.26
C THR A 10 5.79 -0.59 14.90
N VAL A 11 4.77 0.24 14.67
CA VAL A 11 4.03 0.33 13.43
C VAL A 11 4.67 1.37 12.51
N LYS A 12 4.84 1.04 11.23
CA LYS A 12 5.34 1.97 10.21
C LYS A 12 4.31 2.11 9.10
N ALA A 13 3.85 3.32 8.81
CA ALA A 13 2.93 3.59 7.72
C ALA A 13 3.59 4.50 6.69
N LEU A 14 3.62 4.12 5.42
CA LEU A 14 4.03 4.95 4.30
C LEU A 14 2.78 5.43 3.57
N LEU A 15 2.65 6.74 3.37
CA LEU A 15 1.56 7.36 2.63
C LEU A 15 2.16 8.30 1.59
N SER A 16 1.91 8.01 0.32
CA SER A 16 2.28 8.84 -0.82
C SER A 16 1.08 9.49 -1.52
N SER A 17 -0.10 8.87 -1.43
CA SER A 17 -1.30 9.38 -2.08
C SER A 17 -2.08 10.35 -1.20
N HIS A 18 -3.08 11.01 -1.79
CA HIS A 18 -3.88 12.02 -1.09
C HIS A 18 -4.51 11.46 0.20
N VAL A 19 -4.20 12.11 1.33
CA VAL A 19 -4.74 11.75 2.64
C VAL A 19 -5.96 12.60 2.97
N SER A 20 -7.15 12.00 2.86
CA SER A 20 -8.42 12.63 3.21
C SER A 20 -8.68 12.64 4.72
N LYS A 21 -9.71 13.40 5.15
CA LYS A 21 -10.21 13.33 6.53
C LYS A 21 -10.66 11.91 6.89
N GLU A 22 -11.41 11.27 6.00
CA GLU A 22 -11.89 9.90 6.17
C GLU A 22 -10.70 8.94 6.33
N ARG A 23 -9.67 9.10 5.51
CA ARG A 23 -8.41 8.32 5.59
C ARG A 23 -7.76 8.38 6.95
N LEU A 24 -7.54 9.59 7.47
CA LEU A 24 -6.96 9.76 8.81
C LEU A 24 -7.79 9.12 9.90
N LEU A 25 -9.11 9.10 9.74
CA LEU A 25 -10.01 8.54 10.75
C LEU A 25 -9.95 7.02 10.80
N TRP A 26 -9.92 6.34 9.65
CA TRP A 26 -9.81 4.87 9.64
C TRP A 26 -8.37 4.39 9.84
N LEU A 27 -7.34 5.15 9.44
CA LEU A 27 -5.95 4.84 9.77
C LEU A 27 -5.75 4.75 11.29
N GLN A 28 -6.38 5.67 12.05
CA GLN A 28 -6.36 5.63 13.51
C GLN A 28 -7.03 4.36 14.09
N MET A 29 -7.98 3.75 13.38
CA MET A 29 -8.61 2.49 13.80
C MET A 29 -7.68 1.30 13.57
N LEU A 30 -6.89 1.33 12.51
CA LEU A 30 -5.89 0.29 12.20
C LEU A 30 -4.65 0.39 13.08
N THR A 31 -4.37 1.56 13.66
CA THR A 31 -3.28 1.71 14.61
C THR A 31 -3.67 1.20 16.00
N PRO A 32 -2.93 0.23 16.55
CA PRO A 32 -3.19 -0.27 17.91
C PRO A 32 -3.07 0.88 18.91
N SER A 33 -4.18 1.19 19.59
CA SER A 33 -4.22 2.29 20.57
C SER A 33 -4.26 1.72 22.00
N HIS A 34 -3.41 2.23 22.88
CA HIS A 34 -3.54 2.00 24.32
C HIS A 34 -4.80 2.70 24.84
N THR A 35 -5.85 1.93 25.14
CA THR A 35 -6.85 2.39 26.11
C THR A 35 -6.39 1.89 27.49
N THR A 36 -5.98 2.83 28.36
CA THR A 36 -5.96 2.67 29.84
C THR A 36 -4.79 1.95 30.55
N SER A 37 -3.53 2.36 30.36
CA SER A 37 -2.55 2.18 31.45
C SER A 37 -1.54 3.33 31.53
N SER A 38 -1.53 3.98 32.69
CA SER A 38 -0.69 5.12 33.09
C SER A 38 0.80 4.78 33.31
N ASP A 39 1.29 3.68 32.76
CA ASP A 39 2.69 3.28 32.91
C ASP A 39 3.49 3.79 31.72
N SER A 40 4.37 4.74 32.02
CA SER A 40 5.15 5.58 31.12
C SER A 40 6.26 4.85 30.34
N ASP A 41 6.14 3.56 30.05
CA ASP A 41 7.28 2.77 29.53
C ASP A 41 6.97 1.63 28.53
N THR A 42 5.77 1.57 27.94
CA THR A 42 5.47 0.53 26.92
C THR A 42 5.56 1.05 25.48
N ASN A 43 6.81 1.11 24.99
CA ASN A 43 7.41 0.87 23.66
C ASN A 43 6.62 0.82 22.33
N SER A 44 5.30 0.95 22.26
CA SER A 44 4.60 0.96 20.97
C SER A 44 4.76 2.33 20.32
N LYS A 45 5.48 2.36 19.19
CA LYS A 45 5.71 3.56 18.40
C LYS A 45 4.99 3.42 17.07
N ILE A 46 4.29 4.47 16.64
CA ILE A 46 3.70 4.54 15.30
C ILE A 46 4.45 5.62 14.55
N THR A 47 5.01 5.29 13.41
CA THR A 47 5.70 6.25 12.54
C THR A 47 4.97 6.36 11.22
N PHE A 48 4.45 7.54 10.91
CA PHE A 48 3.91 7.90 9.60
C PHE A 48 5.01 8.53 8.76
N TYR A 49 5.30 7.96 7.60
CA TYR A 49 6.15 8.51 6.56
C TYR A 49 5.26 9.08 5.47
N LEU A 50 5.39 10.38 5.22
CA LEU A 50 4.60 11.12 4.26
C LEU A 50 5.49 11.59 3.11
N CYS A 51 5.08 11.32 1.89
CA CYS A 51 5.71 11.85 0.68
C CYS A 51 4.63 12.21 -0.35
N GLY A 52 4.99 12.88 -1.45
CA GLY A 52 4.09 13.11 -2.58
C GLY A 52 2.82 13.84 -2.16
N ASP A 53 1.68 13.39 -2.69
CA ASP A 53 0.40 14.07 -2.47
C ASP A 53 -0.08 13.99 -1.02
N ALA A 54 0.41 13.01 -0.24
CA ALA A 54 0.12 12.93 1.19
C ALA A 54 0.58 14.19 1.94
N LEU A 55 1.63 14.87 1.47
CA LEU A 55 2.18 16.07 2.11
C LEU A 55 1.22 17.25 2.12
N TYR A 56 0.31 17.35 1.14
CA TYR A 56 -0.72 18.40 1.14
C TYR A 56 -1.65 18.29 2.34
N SER A 57 -1.82 17.09 2.92
CA SER A 57 -2.64 16.91 4.12
C SER A 57 -2.06 17.62 5.35
N LEU A 58 -0.76 17.94 5.36
CA LEU A 58 -0.12 18.71 6.44
C LEU A 58 -0.43 20.21 6.38
N VAL A 59 -0.94 20.74 5.27
CA VAL A 59 -1.37 22.15 5.15
C VAL A 59 -2.86 22.31 4.96
N HIS A 60 -3.56 21.26 4.56
CA HIS A 60 -4.96 21.37 4.22
C HIS A 60 -5.80 21.68 5.49
N PRO A 61 -6.68 22.70 5.47
CA PRO A 61 -7.36 23.19 6.67
C PRO A 61 -8.19 22.15 7.43
N VAL A 62 -8.63 21.09 6.74
CA VAL A 62 -9.44 20.02 7.35
C VAL A 62 -8.57 18.95 8.02
N THR A 63 -7.43 18.60 7.44
CA THR A 63 -6.60 17.46 7.88
C THR A 63 -5.40 17.89 8.72
N ALA A 64 -4.90 19.12 8.56
CA ALA A 64 -3.79 19.63 9.37
C ALA A 64 -4.09 19.61 10.89
N PRO A 65 -5.28 20.04 11.39
CA PRO A 65 -5.59 19.95 12.81
C PRO A 65 -5.67 18.50 13.33
N MET A 66 -6.00 17.55 12.45
CA MET A 66 -6.04 16.13 12.81
C MET A 66 -4.64 15.54 12.93
N TRP A 67 -3.71 15.96 12.06
CA TRP A 67 -2.29 15.62 12.21
C TRP A 67 -1.69 16.23 13.47
N GLU A 68 -2.06 17.47 13.84
CA GLU A 68 -1.68 18.09 15.11
C GLU A 68 -2.13 17.23 16.30
N GLU A 69 -3.42 16.89 16.36
CA GLU A 69 -3.96 16.03 17.42
C GLU A 69 -3.28 14.65 17.47
N LEU A 70 -3.03 14.05 16.30
CA LEU A 70 -2.40 12.74 16.20
C LEU A 70 -0.92 12.79 16.64
N GLY A 71 -0.19 13.85 16.27
CA GLY A 71 1.21 14.05 16.63
C GLY A 71 1.44 14.39 18.10
N GLU A 72 0.42 14.86 18.82
CA GLU A 72 0.46 15.06 20.28
C GLU A 72 0.37 13.74 21.07
N ARG A 73 -0.05 12.64 20.42
CA ARG A 73 -0.19 11.34 21.10
C ARG A 73 1.18 10.73 21.42
N PRO A 74 1.39 10.22 22.65
CA PRO A 74 2.62 9.53 23.00
C PRO A 74 2.91 8.37 22.05
N GLY A 75 4.16 8.26 21.58
CA GLY A 75 4.60 7.19 20.68
C GLY A 75 4.32 7.43 19.20
N VAL A 76 3.61 8.51 18.82
CA VAL A 76 3.39 8.86 17.41
C VAL A 76 4.54 9.73 16.89
N GLN A 77 5.01 9.41 15.69
CA GLN A 77 5.98 10.19 14.93
C GLN A 77 5.45 10.43 13.52
N ILE A 78 5.63 11.64 13.01
CA ILE A 78 5.29 12.01 11.65
C ILE A 78 6.58 12.51 11.00
N ILE A 79 7.00 11.80 9.96
CA ILE A 79 8.19 12.05 9.16
C ILE A 79 7.73 12.42 7.76
N ALA A 80 8.21 13.53 7.24
CA ALA A 80 7.82 14.02 5.92
C ALA A 80 9.03 14.17 5.01
N GLU A 81 8.85 13.90 3.72
CA GLU A 81 9.92 14.07 2.74
C GLU A 81 10.26 15.56 2.54
N THR A 82 11.53 15.92 2.75
CA THR A 82 12.06 17.28 2.68
C THR A 82 11.97 17.93 1.31
N ASP A 83 12.35 17.21 0.25
CA ASP A 83 12.49 17.76 -1.10
C ASP A 83 11.12 18.01 -1.70
N ASP A 84 10.20 17.06 -1.56
CA ASP A 84 8.81 17.25 -1.97
C ASP A 84 8.16 18.45 -1.24
N LEU A 85 8.41 18.62 0.07
CA LEU A 85 7.88 19.78 0.82
C LEU A 85 8.47 21.12 0.36
N ALA A 86 9.75 21.13 0.01
CA ALA A 86 10.42 22.31 -0.51
C ALA A 86 9.89 22.67 -1.91
N ASP A 87 9.74 21.68 -2.79
CA ASP A 87 9.20 21.84 -4.14
C ASP A 87 7.75 22.34 -4.14
N MET A 88 6.96 21.89 -3.17
CA MET A 88 5.59 22.38 -2.96
C MET A 88 5.53 23.78 -2.32
N GLY A 89 6.68 24.38 -1.96
CA GLY A 89 6.75 25.68 -1.29
C GLY A 89 6.15 25.68 0.12
N LEU A 90 5.98 24.49 0.73
CA LEU A 90 5.38 24.32 2.05
C LEU A 90 6.40 24.51 3.17
N LEU A 91 7.70 24.47 2.84
CA LEU A 91 8.79 24.74 3.75
C LEU A 91 10.03 25.22 2.98
N THR A 92 10.86 26.04 3.63
CA THR A 92 12.23 26.27 3.15
C THR A 92 13.04 25.01 3.41
N ARG A 93 13.76 24.51 2.40
CA ARG A 93 14.59 23.29 2.52
C ARG A 93 15.49 23.39 3.77
N PRO A 94 15.32 22.51 4.76
CA PRO A 94 16.13 22.58 5.98
C PRO A 94 17.59 22.24 5.67
N MET A 95 18.51 22.93 6.34
CA MET A 95 19.95 22.65 6.18
C MET A 95 20.42 21.45 7.00
N GLU A 96 19.69 21.08 8.05
CA GLU A 96 20.02 20.00 8.97
C GLU A 96 18.78 19.18 9.31
N PRO A 97 18.91 17.86 9.47
CA PRO A 97 17.86 16.99 10.00
C PRO A 97 17.33 17.46 11.35
N GLY A 98 16.01 17.39 11.55
CA GLY A 98 15.42 17.72 12.83
C GLY A 98 13.93 18.02 12.79
N PRO A 99 13.33 18.34 13.95
CA PRO A 99 11.95 18.76 14.01
C PRO A 99 11.76 20.18 13.47
N ILE A 100 10.70 20.38 12.69
CA ILE A 100 10.19 21.71 12.36
C ILE A 100 8.78 21.84 12.90
N ASN A 101 8.52 22.99 13.52
CA ASN A 101 7.20 23.32 14.00
C ASN A 101 6.38 23.89 12.85
N LYS A 102 5.24 23.25 12.57
CA LYS A 102 4.23 23.72 11.62
C LYS A 102 2.93 23.91 12.38
N GLY A 103 2.67 25.14 12.81
CA GLY A 103 1.63 25.37 13.82
C GLY A 103 2.02 24.72 15.14
N ASN A 104 1.15 23.87 15.68
CA ASN A 104 1.44 23.07 16.88
C ASN A 104 2.07 21.70 16.53
N LEU A 105 2.06 21.31 15.26
CA LEU A 105 2.60 20.03 14.82
C LEU A 105 4.12 20.07 14.77
N LYS A 106 4.76 19.05 15.36
CA LYS A 106 6.19 18.81 15.23
C LYS A 106 6.43 17.75 14.15
N VAL A 107 6.80 18.19 12.95
CA VAL A 107 7.13 17.29 11.84
C VAL A 107 8.63 17.02 11.87
N LEU A 108 9.01 15.74 11.83
CA LEU A 108 10.41 15.33 11.78
C LEU A 108 10.87 15.22 10.31
N PHE A 109 12.10 15.63 10.07
CA PHE A 109 12.82 15.36 8.84
C PHE A 109 13.95 14.39 9.13
N PHE A 110 14.16 13.45 8.21
CA PHE A 110 15.12 12.38 8.40
C PHE A 110 16.51 12.93 8.70
N LYS A 111 17.11 12.36 9.75
CA LYS A 111 18.53 12.09 9.75
C LYS A 111 18.67 10.69 9.19
N GLU A 112 19.57 10.47 8.23
CA GLU A 112 19.89 9.12 7.77
C GLU A 112 20.24 8.25 8.97
N GLU A 113 19.34 7.33 9.33
CA GLU A 113 19.64 6.25 10.26
C GLU A 113 19.68 4.96 9.43
N HIS A 114 20.79 4.25 9.54
CA HIS A 114 20.99 2.99 8.85
C HIS A 114 20.09 1.94 9.52
N ILE A 115 18.92 1.68 8.94
CA ILE A 115 18.05 0.60 9.39
C ILE A 115 18.53 -0.67 8.67
N PRO A 116 19.06 -1.68 9.39
CA PRO A 116 19.46 -2.93 8.76
C PRO A 116 18.20 -3.67 8.31
N VAL A 117 17.96 -3.68 7.00
CA VAL A 117 16.90 -4.46 6.34
C VAL A 117 17.59 -5.49 5.46
N SER A 118 17.21 -6.75 5.57
CA SER A 118 17.85 -7.86 4.87
C SER A 118 17.34 -8.07 3.45
N SER A 119 16.11 -7.67 3.16
CA SER A 119 15.52 -7.70 1.82
C SER A 119 14.29 -6.78 1.75
N THR A 120 13.95 -6.33 0.54
CA THR A 120 12.78 -5.49 0.32
C THR A 120 11.99 -5.96 -0.90
N GLY A 121 10.67 -5.88 -0.79
CA GLY A 121 9.71 -6.06 -1.88
C GLY A 121 9.02 -4.73 -2.19
N PHE A 122 8.77 -4.45 -3.47
CA PHE A 122 8.04 -3.26 -3.88
C PHE A 122 6.86 -3.62 -4.79
N LEU A 123 5.65 -3.23 -4.43
CA LEU A 123 4.45 -3.31 -5.26
C LEU A 123 4.23 -1.99 -5.99
N HIS A 124 4.35 -2.00 -7.32
CA HIS A 124 4.04 -0.82 -8.13
C HIS A 124 2.76 -1.03 -8.93
N LEU A 125 1.77 -0.16 -8.69
CA LEU A 125 0.41 -0.27 -9.24
C LEU A 125 0.10 0.74 -10.35
N TYR A 126 0.83 1.85 -10.40
CA TYR A 126 0.44 3.05 -11.14
C TYR A 126 1.25 3.23 -12.42
N SER A 127 0.70 3.96 -13.38
CA SER A 127 1.45 4.30 -14.60
C SER A 127 2.51 5.37 -14.33
N PRO A 128 3.66 5.33 -15.02
CA PRO A 128 4.63 6.42 -14.98
C PRO A 128 4.01 7.72 -15.51
N TYR A 129 4.54 8.87 -15.08
CA TYR A 129 4.22 10.23 -15.53
C TYR A 129 2.84 10.77 -15.15
N MET A 130 1.84 9.92 -14.99
CA MET A 130 0.51 10.33 -14.52
C MET A 130 0.45 10.41 -12.98
N HIS A 131 1.43 9.80 -12.31
CA HIS A 131 1.50 9.71 -10.86
C HIS A 131 2.92 9.98 -10.37
N ARG A 132 3.08 10.95 -9.45
CA ARG A 132 4.37 11.26 -8.80
C ARG A 132 4.94 10.08 -8.01
N HIS A 133 4.10 9.11 -7.66
CA HIS A 133 4.51 7.87 -7.01
C HIS A 133 5.59 7.10 -7.79
N THR A 134 5.65 7.21 -9.12
CA THR A 134 6.70 6.56 -9.89
C THR A 134 8.09 7.14 -9.63
N ASP A 135 8.21 8.45 -9.46
CA ASP A 135 9.50 9.09 -9.15
C ASP A 135 9.99 8.66 -7.76
N GLN A 136 9.06 8.56 -6.81
CA GLN A 136 9.33 8.06 -5.46
C GLN A 136 9.73 6.59 -5.44
N PHE A 137 9.08 5.78 -6.28
CA PHE A 137 9.48 4.40 -6.50
C PHE A 137 10.93 4.34 -7.00
N LEU A 138 11.32 5.12 -8.02
CA LEU A 138 12.70 5.13 -8.50
C LEU A 138 13.69 5.55 -7.41
N ALA A 139 13.40 6.62 -6.67
CA ALA A 139 14.24 7.08 -5.57
C ALA A 139 14.38 6.02 -4.46
N CYS A 140 13.28 5.36 -4.09
CA CYS A 140 13.30 4.28 -3.10
C CYS A 140 14.13 3.09 -3.56
N VAL A 141 13.98 2.70 -4.83
CA VAL A 141 14.72 1.58 -5.42
C VAL A 141 16.21 1.92 -5.52
N ASP A 142 16.58 3.10 -6.02
CA ASP A 142 17.99 3.53 -6.09
C ASP A 142 18.63 3.59 -4.70
N GLN A 143 17.90 4.06 -3.69
CA GLN A 143 18.37 4.09 -2.32
C GLN A 143 18.57 2.68 -1.74
N ALA A 144 17.62 1.76 -1.97
CA ALA A 144 17.77 0.37 -1.53
C ALA A 144 19.01 -0.29 -2.16
N VAL A 145 19.26 -0.05 -3.44
CA VAL A 145 20.46 -0.53 -4.13
C VAL A 145 21.74 0.10 -3.54
N SER A 146 21.72 1.40 -3.24
CA SER A 146 22.85 2.11 -2.59
C SER A 146 23.19 1.52 -1.23
N LEU A 147 22.18 1.07 -0.49
CA LEU A 147 22.31 0.43 0.82
C LEU A 147 22.65 -1.07 0.71
N SER A 148 22.88 -1.60 -0.50
CA SER A 148 23.13 -3.01 -0.76
C SER A 148 22.02 -3.94 -0.27
N ILE A 149 20.76 -3.49 -0.34
CA ILE A 149 19.59 -4.27 0.07
C ILE A 149 19.03 -5.01 -1.15
N PRO A 150 18.97 -6.36 -1.14
CA PRO A 150 18.31 -7.14 -2.18
C PRO A 150 16.85 -6.73 -2.39
N LEU A 151 16.44 -6.56 -3.65
CA LEU A 151 15.13 -6.00 -3.99
C LEU A 151 14.38 -6.83 -5.03
N SER A 152 13.10 -7.09 -4.75
CA SER A 152 12.14 -7.65 -5.70
C SER A 152 11.02 -6.65 -6.00
N VAL A 153 10.84 -6.27 -7.26
CA VAL A 153 9.81 -5.34 -7.71
C VAL A 153 8.73 -6.09 -8.45
N ILE A 154 7.47 -5.81 -8.10
CA ILE A 154 6.29 -6.39 -8.72
C ILE A 154 5.49 -5.28 -9.39
N LEU A 155 5.29 -5.46 -10.69
CA LEU A 155 4.51 -4.55 -11.51
C LEU A 155 3.13 -5.13 -11.76
N TYR A 156 2.11 -4.46 -11.24
CA TYR A 156 0.72 -4.90 -11.33
C TYR A 156 -0.16 -3.74 -11.79
N LEU A 157 -1.32 -4.03 -12.37
CA LEU A 157 -2.19 -3.04 -13.02
C LEU A 157 -1.40 -2.16 -13.99
N ASP A 158 -1.48 -0.83 -13.85
CA ASP A 158 -0.78 0.13 -14.70
C ASP A 158 0.73 0.19 -14.43
N GLY A 159 1.20 -0.43 -13.34
CA GLY A 159 2.62 -0.49 -13.03
C GLY A 159 3.46 -1.18 -14.10
N VAL A 160 2.86 -2.05 -14.94
CA VAL A 160 3.58 -2.69 -16.05
C VAL A 160 4.05 -1.70 -17.12
N HIS A 161 3.51 -0.48 -17.14
CA HIS A 161 3.97 0.59 -18.04
C HIS A 161 5.39 1.08 -17.71
N LEU A 162 5.93 0.80 -16.52
CA LEU A 162 7.35 1.07 -16.21
C LEU A 162 8.30 0.35 -17.17
N CYS A 163 7.88 -0.77 -17.77
CA CYS A 163 8.68 -1.56 -18.69
C CYS A 163 8.67 -1.03 -20.13
N HIS A 164 7.97 0.08 -20.41
CA HIS A 164 7.94 0.64 -21.75
C HIS A 164 9.31 1.19 -22.15
N THR A 165 9.86 0.78 -23.29
CA THR A 165 11.15 1.26 -23.82
C THR A 165 10.98 2.33 -24.91
N ASN A 166 12.05 3.04 -25.26
CA ASN A 166 12.05 4.19 -26.16
C ASN A 166 11.18 5.36 -25.65
N GLN A 167 11.21 5.60 -24.34
CA GLN A 167 10.49 6.72 -23.75
C GLN A 167 11.13 8.04 -24.19
N VAL A 168 10.32 9.02 -24.55
CA VAL A 168 10.77 10.37 -24.92
C VAL A 168 10.04 11.37 -24.03
N THR A 169 10.71 11.80 -22.97
CA THR A 169 10.20 12.77 -22.00
C THR A 169 10.90 14.11 -22.18
N THR A 170 10.17 15.20 -21.96
CA THR A 170 10.71 16.57 -22.00
C THR A 170 10.72 17.25 -20.65
N GLU A 171 9.78 16.91 -19.77
CA GLU A 171 9.54 17.57 -18.49
C GLU A 171 9.81 16.66 -17.28
N PHE A 172 9.86 15.34 -17.51
CA PHE A 172 9.98 14.33 -16.46
C PHE A 172 11.23 13.48 -16.67
N GLU A 173 11.74 12.90 -15.58
CA GLU A 173 12.81 11.92 -15.65
C GLU A 173 12.43 10.76 -16.56
N ASN A 174 13.35 10.32 -17.41
CA ASN A 174 13.12 9.17 -18.27
C ASN A 174 13.22 7.89 -17.43
N ILE A 175 12.08 7.24 -17.17
CA ILE A 175 11.98 6.07 -16.28
C ILE A 175 12.79 4.89 -16.79
N GLU A 176 12.82 4.65 -18.11
CA GLU A 176 13.65 3.59 -18.71
C GLU A 176 15.14 3.80 -18.37
N HIS A 177 15.63 5.02 -18.54
CA HIS A 177 17.01 5.36 -18.22
C HIS A 177 17.31 5.28 -16.72
N GLY A 178 16.39 5.72 -15.86
CA GLY A 178 16.53 5.57 -14.40
C GLY A 178 16.66 4.10 -13.99
N LEU A 179 15.82 3.22 -14.55
CA LEU A 179 15.89 1.78 -14.31
C LEU A 179 17.20 1.16 -14.84
N ASP A 180 17.71 1.61 -15.98
CA ASP A 180 19.02 1.17 -16.51
C ASP A 180 20.16 1.50 -15.54
N GLN A 181 20.16 2.72 -14.98
CA GLN A 181 21.18 3.15 -14.02
C GLN A 181 21.12 2.32 -12.73
N ILE A 182 19.92 2.11 -12.20
CA ILE A 182 19.67 1.28 -11.01
C ILE A 182 20.14 -0.17 -11.26
N GLN A 183 19.80 -0.75 -12.41
CA GLN A 183 20.21 -2.11 -12.75
C GLN A 183 21.73 -2.24 -12.83
N GLN A 184 22.41 -1.27 -13.45
CA GLN A 184 23.86 -1.25 -13.53
C GLN A 184 24.50 -1.13 -12.13
N LYS A 185 23.97 -0.25 -11.29
CA LYS A 185 24.41 -0.08 -9.89
C LYS A 185 24.21 -1.35 -9.06
N ALA A 186 23.10 -2.07 -9.26
CA ALA A 186 22.85 -3.35 -8.60
C ALA A 186 23.88 -4.43 -9.01
N ILE A 187 24.26 -4.46 -10.29
CA ILE A 187 25.32 -5.35 -10.79
C ILE A 187 26.68 -5.00 -10.15
N GLU A 188 27.01 -3.71 -10.08
CA GLU A 188 28.28 -3.22 -9.51
C GLU A 188 28.39 -3.47 -8.00
N THR A 189 27.28 -3.34 -7.27
CA THR A 189 27.19 -3.63 -5.83
C THR A 189 27.05 -5.14 -5.54
N GLY A 190 26.74 -5.95 -6.55
CA GLY A 190 26.63 -7.40 -6.45
C GLY A 190 25.36 -7.89 -5.74
N ILE A 191 24.29 -7.09 -5.75
CA ILE A 191 23.00 -7.44 -5.13
C ILE A 191 22.00 -7.95 -6.16
N SER A 192 21.01 -8.73 -5.71
CA SER A 192 19.91 -9.13 -6.59
C SER A 192 18.90 -7.99 -6.72
N PHE A 193 18.62 -7.59 -7.96
CA PHE A 193 17.54 -6.68 -8.31
C PHE A 193 16.71 -7.35 -9.41
N ASN A 194 15.47 -7.72 -9.07
CA ASN A 194 14.57 -8.43 -9.99
C ASN A 194 13.28 -7.62 -10.17
N ILE A 195 12.85 -7.47 -11.41
CA ILE A 195 11.56 -6.86 -11.76
C ILE A 195 10.69 -7.94 -12.40
N THR A 196 9.51 -8.18 -11.83
CA THR A 196 8.54 -9.12 -12.37
C THR A 196 7.21 -8.42 -12.66
N ALA A 197 6.74 -8.50 -13.90
CA ALA A 197 5.47 -7.94 -14.32
C ALA A 197 4.36 -8.99 -14.33
N CYS A 198 3.14 -8.58 -13.98
CA CYS A 198 1.99 -9.45 -14.06
C CYS A 198 1.63 -9.74 -15.51
N GLN A 199 1.55 -11.03 -15.83
CA GLN A 199 1.22 -11.50 -17.18
C GLN A 199 -0.12 -10.96 -17.70
N ARG A 200 -1.17 -11.03 -16.88
CA ARG A 200 -2.51 -10.57 -17.28
C ARG A 200 -2.53 -9.06 -17.54
N CYS A 201 -1.90 -8.26 -16.67
CA CYS A 201 -1.83 -6.81 -16.84
C CYS A 201 -0.99 -6.42 -18.06
N SER A 202 0.12 -7.12 -18.29
CA SER A 202 1.00 -6.92 -19.45
C SER A 202 0.29 -7.27 -20.77
N GLN A 203 -0.49 -8.35 -20.80
CA GLN A 203 -1.32 -8.71 -21.95
C GLN A 203 -2.40 -7.65 -22.22
N ALA A 204 -3.12 -7.22 -21.18
CA ALA A 204 -4.19 -6.24 -21.30
C ALA A 204 -3.69 -4.87 -21.84
N ARG A 205 -2.43 -4.52 -21.57
CA ARG A 205 -1.79 -3.27 -22.02
C ARG A 205 -1.00 -3.42 -23.31
N GLY A 206 -1.04 -4.60 -23.95
CA GLY A 206 -0.44 -4.83 -25.26
C GLY A 206 1.06 -5.12 -25.24
N TYR A 207 1.67 -5.36 -24.08
CA TYR A 207 3.08 -5.75 -23.97
C TYR A 207 3.32 -7.23 -24.24
N LEU A 208 2.28 -8.05 -24.10
CA LEU A 208 2.32 -9.46 -24.42
C LEU A 208 1.22 -9.84 -25.40
N HIS A 209 1.61 -10.45 -26.52
CA HIS A 209 0.69 -10.91 -27.55
C HIS A 209 0.41 -12.41 -27.42
N PRO A 210 -0.85 -12.85 -27.66
CA PRO A 210 -1.16 -14.27 -27.79
C PRO A 210 -0.54 -14.81 -29.09
N GLY A 211 0.30 -15.84 -29.02
CA GLY A 211 0.96 -16.42 -30.21
C GLY A 211 2.09 -17.41 -29.89
N PRO A 212 2.76 -17.99 -30.92
CA PRO A 212 3.98 -18.80 -30.75
C PRO A 212 5.13 -17.97 -30.14
N LEU A 213 6.10 -18.65 -29.50
CA LEU A 213 7.12 -18.08 -28.59
C LEU A 213 7.98 -16.95 -29.18
N GLU A 214 8.18 -16.90 -30.49
CA GLU A 214 9.18 -16.03 -31.13
C GLU A 214 8.75 -14.55 -31.21
N ASP A 215 7.45 -14.21 -31.08
CA ASP A 215 6.92 -12.84 -31.14
C ASP A 215 5.92 -12.51 -30.00
N LYS A 216 6.08 -13.13 -28.82
CA LYS A 216 5.14 -12.92 -27.70
C LYS A 216 5.27 -11.57 -27.00
N VAL A 217 6.41 -10.90 -27.11
CA VAL A 217 6.73 -9.69 -26.34
C VAL A 217 6.76 -8.49 -27.29
N ALA A 218 6.05 -7.43 -26.95
CA ALA A 218 6.02 -6.21 -27.75
C ALA A 218 7.45 -5.63 -27.87
N PRO A 219 7.84 -5.06 -29.03
CA PRO A 219 9.17 -4.47 -29.20
C PRO A 219 9.49 -3.33 -28.22
N CYS A 220 8.44 -2.65 -27.73
CA CYS A 220 8.54 -1.58 -26.75
C CYS A 220 8.50 -2.09 -25.29
N PHE A 221 8.66 -3.39 -25.03
CA PHE A 221 8.72 -3.94 -23.68
C PHE A 221 10.15 -4.36 -23.33
N ARG A 222 10.59 -3.98 -22.14
CA ARG A 222 11.92 -4.30 -21.60
C ARG A 222 12.12 -5.82 -21.53
N LYS A 223 13.23 -6.32 -22.09
CA LYS A 223 13.46 -7.77 -22.27
C LYS A 223 13.91 -8.48 -21.00
N GLU A 224 14.53 -7.74 -20.09
CA GLU A 224 15.09 -8.22 -18.83
C GLU A 224 14.03 -8.41 -17.75
N VAL A 225 12.79 -7.98 -18.01
CA VAL A 225 11.67 -8.10 -17.07
C VAL A 225 11.06 -9.49 -17.18
N GLU A 226 11.00 -10.19 -16.05
CA GLU A 226 10.30 -11.46 -15.97
C GLU A 226 8.79 -11.20 -16.03
N VAL A 227 8.04 -12.05 -16.74
CA VAL A 227 6.58 -11.96 -16.77
C VAL A 227 5.97 -13.24 -16.23
N SER A 228 5.20 -13.11 -15.14
CA SER A 228 4.69 -14.24 -14.38
C SER A 228 3.23 -14.06 -13.96
N GLY A 229 2.58 -15.19 -13.70
CA GLY A 229 1.20 -15.21 -13.20
C GLY A 229 1.12 -14.71 -11.76
N LEU A 230 -0.06 -14.23 -11.35
CA LEU A 230 -0.23 -13.64 -10.02
C LEU A 230 0.13 -14.61 -8.88
N SER A 231 -0.15 -15.91 -9.03
CA SER A 231 0.21 -16.94 -8.05
C SER A 231 1.72 -17.20 -7.90
N GLN A 232 2.53 -16.78 -8.87
CA GLN A 232 3.99 -16.83 -8.83
C GLN A 232 4.60 -15.52 -8.29
N LEU A 233 3.83 -14.43 -8.31
CA LEU A 233 4.25 -13.14 -7.73
C LEU A 233 4.12 -13.13 -6.20
N ILE A 234 3.12 -13.82 -5.64
CA ILE A 234 2.89 -13.83 -4.18
C ILE A 234 4.12 -14.28 -3.35
N PRO A 235 4.87 -15.34 -3.71
CA PRO A 235 6.05 -15.75 -2.95
C PRO A 235 7.15 -14.67 -2.82
N LEU A 236 7.23 -13.73 -3.76
CA LEU A 236 8.18 -12.62 -3.71
C LEU A 236 7.79 -11.58 -2.64
N PHE A 237 6.49 -11.43 -2.37
CA PHE A 237 6.00 -10.66 -1.23
C PHE A 237 6.38 -11.35 0.08
N SER A 238 6.04 -12.65 0.21
CA SER A 238 6.18 -13.36 1.48
C SER A 238 7.63 -13.68 1.90
N SER A 239 8.60 -13.42 1.02
CA SER A 239 10.02 -13.66 1.27
C SER A 239 10.80 -12.37 1.56
N SER A 240 10.19 -11.21 1.33
CA SER A 240 10.80 -9.91 1.63
C SER A 240 10.62 -9.60 3.11
N GLU A 241 11.61 -8.99 3.77
CA GLU A 241 11.46 -8.55 5.17
C GLU A 241 10.46 -7.39 5.27
N ILE A 242 10.59 -6.43 4.36
CA ILE A 242 9.69 -5.27 4.23
C ILE A 242 9.05 -5.31 2.84
N VAL A 243 7.75 -5.00 2.79
CA VAL A 243 7.03 -4.76 1.55
C VAL A 243 6.54 -3.31 1.52
N LEU A 244 6.89 -2.63 0.44
CA LEU A 244 6.47 -1.26 0.17
C LEU A 244 5.47 -1.21 -0.98
N SER A 245 4.58 -0.24 -0.92
CA SER A 245 3.65 0.18 -1.99
C SER A 245 3.47 1.69 -1.88
N ALA A 246 2.63 2.29 -2.74
CA ALA A 246 2.33 3.71 -2.66
C ALA A 246 1.83 4.11 -1.27
N ASP A 247 0.83 3.37 -0.78
CA ASP A 247 0.33 3.50 0.57
C ASP A 247 0.33 2.11 1.21
N CYS A 248 1.02 1.96 2.33
CA CYS A 248 1.11 0.71 3.05
C CYS A 248 1.40 0.92 4.54
N MET A 249 1.15 -0.11 5.35
CA MET A 249 1.55 -0.15 6.75
C MET A 249 2.16 -1.51 7.08
N ASP A 250 3.20 -1.49 7.89
CA ASP A 250 3.91 -2.66 8.38
C ASP A 250 3.78 -2.72 9.91
N ILE A 251 3.29 -3.86 10.40
CA ILE A 251 3.16 -4.16 11.83
C ILE A 251 3.96 -5.44 12.07
N PRO A 252 5.20 -5.33 12.56
CA PRO A 252 6.10 -6.46 12.65
C PRO A 252 5.60 -7.47 13.69
N GLY A 253 5.68 -8.74 13.32
CA GLY A 253 5.38 -9.89 14.17
C GLY A 253 6.49 -10.92 14.07
N THR A 254 6.42 -11.96 14.89
CA THR A 254 7.40 -13.06 14.87
C THR A 254 6.87 -14.34 14.23
N GLY A 255 5.58 -14.36 13.89
CA GLY A 255 4.87 -15.48 13.30
C GLY A 255 4.73 -15.36 11.79
N GLU A 256 3.73 -16.07 11.25
CA GLU A 256 3.41 -16.05 9.82
C GLU A 256 2.89 -14.69 9.36
N GLU A 257 2.84 -14.47 8.05
CA GLU A 257 2.29 -13.24 7.47
C GLU A 257 0.76 -13.23 7.49
N ALA A 258 0.18 -12.06 7.68
CA ALA A 258 -1.23 -11.79 7.40
C ALA A 258 -1.36 -10.47 6.64
N TYR A 259 -2.32 -10.39 5.72
CA TYR A 259 -2.57 -9.20 4.91
C TYR A 259 -3.90 -8.56 5.28
N VAL A 260 -3.89 -7.24 5.41
CA VAL A 260 -5.09 -6.41 5.46
C VAL A 260 -5.08 -5.52 4.22
N MET A 261 -6.02 -5.76 3.31
CA MET A 261 -6.13 -5.00 2.06
C MET A 261 -7.24 -3.98 2.20
N VAL A 262 -6.88 -2.70 2.30
CA VAL A 262 -7.85 -1.61 2.36
C VAL A 262 -8.10 -1.11 0.94
N ILE A 263 -9.30 -1.35 0.40
CA ILE A 263 -9.67 -0.93 -0.95
C ILE A 263 -10.46 0.37 -0.86
N THR A 264 -9.90 1.44 -1.43
CA THR A 264 -10.43 2.81 -1.37
C THR A 264 -11.09 3.29 -2.67
N GLY A 265 -10.86 2.59 -3.78
CA GLY A 265 -11.39 2.95 -5.10
C GLY A 265 -12.82 2.45 -5.38
N THR A 266 -13.58 3.22 -6.18
CA THR A 266 -14.94 2.87 -6.62
C THR A 266 -15.00 1.52 -7.34
N PRO A 267 -16.06 0.72 -7.18
CA PRO A 267 -16.27 -0.46 -8.00
C PRO A 267 -16.50 -0.08 -9.48
N TYR A 268 -16.06 -0.94 -10.40
CA TYR A 268 -16.33 -0.89 -11.85
C TYR A 268 -15.81 0.34 -12.63
N GLY A 269 -15.42 1.43 -11.97
CA GLY A 269 -14.90 2.64 -12.63
C GLY A 269 -13.52 2.44 -13.26
N THR A 270 -12.68 1.63 -12.61
CA THR A 270 -11.36 1.22 -13.09
C THR A 270 -11.12 -0.25 -12.74
N GLU A 271 -10.03 -0.84 -13.22
CA GLU A 271 -9.65 -2.19 -12.81
C GLU A 271 -9.04 -2.26 -11.40
N HIS A 272 -8.91 -1.14 -10.68
CA HIS A 272 -8.18 -1.05 -9.41
C HIS A 272 -8.78 -1.95 -8.32
N THR A 273 -10.07 -1.77 -8.04
CA THR A 273 -10.83 -2.56 -7.05
C THR A 273 -10.83 -4.04 -7.38
N PHE A 274 -11.11 -4.40 -8.64
CA PHE A 274 -11.09 -5.80 -9.07
C PHE A 274 -9.68 -6.39 -9.04
N GLY A 275 -8.67 -5.57 -9.34
CA GLY A 275 -7.25 -5.88 -9.23
C GLY A 275 -6.84 -6.25 -7.81
N ALA A 276 -7.24 -5.42 -6.83
CA ALA A 276 -7.01 -5.63 -5.41
C ALA A 276 -7.69 -6.91 -4.91
N ILE A 277 -8.96 -7.14 -5.27
CA ILE A 277 -9.67 -8.40 -4.93
C ILE A 277 -8.95 -9.61 -5.54
N SER A 278 -8.54 -9.53 -6.81
CA SER A 278 -7.78 -10.61 -7.46
C SER A 278 -6.46 -10.92 -6.75
N PHE A 279 -5.80 -9.88 -6.21
CA PHE A 279 -4.58 -10.01 -5.43
C PHE A 279 -4.86 -10.65 -4.07
N ALA A 280 -5.93 -10.25 -3.38
CA ALA A 280 -6.37 -10.88 -2.13
C ALA A 280 -6.65 -12.38 -2.30
N VAL A 281 -7.38 -12.74 -3.38
CA VAL A 281 -7.67 -14.14 -3.71
C VAL A 281 -6.38 -14.93 -3.98
N ALA A 282 -5.38 -14.31 -4.62
CA ALA A 282 -4.10 -14.96 -4.87
C ALA A 282 -3.28 -15.18 -3.59
N LEU A 283 -3.33 -14.24 -2.63
CA LEU A 283 -2.73 -14.39 -1.30
C LEU A 283 -3.40 -15.54 -0.53
N ALA A 284 -4.73 -15.54 -0.47
CA ALA A 284 -5.50 -16.61 0.18
C ALA A 284 -5.26 -17.98 -0.46
N GLY A 285 -5.10 -18.04 -1.79
CA GLY A 285 -4.72 -19.27 -2.50
C GLY A 285 -3.31 -19.81 -2.18
N LYS A 286 -2.53 -19.09 -1.36
CA LYS A 286 -1.25 -19.51 -0.78
C LYS A 286 -1.35 -19.77 0.72
N ASP A 287 -2.58 -19.94 1.23
CA ASP A 287 -2.88 -20.15 2.65
C ASP A 287 -2.43 -18.98 3.55
N ILE A 288 -2.32 -17.77 2.99
CA ILE A 288 -1.98 -16.56 3.73
C ILE A 288 -3.28 -15.87 4.20
N PRO A 289 -3.52 -15.73 5.52
CA PRO A 289 -4.68 -15.01 6.04
C PRO A 289 -4.78 -13.59 5.47
N THR A 290 -5.90 -13.29 4.84
CA THR A 290 -6.13 -12.06 4.10
C THR A 290 -7.50 -11.48 4.45
N TYR A 291 -7.53 -10.21 4.86
CA TYR A 291 -8.73 -9.48 5.23
C TYR A 291 -8.90 -8.29 4.31
N VAL A 292 -9.98 -8.25 3.54
CA VAL A 292 -10.28 -7.16 2.61
C VAL A 292 -11.27 -6.21 3.26
N ILE A 293 -10.87 -4.95 3.42
CA ILE A 293 -11.71 -3.89 3.99
C ILE A 293 -11.98 -2.84 2.91
N PHE A 294 -13.23 -2.68 2.52
CA PHE A 294 -13.70 -1.61 1.67
C PHE A 294 -13.87 -0.33 2.50
N ALA A 295 -13.15 0.71 2.14
CA ALA A 295 -13.17 2.02 2.79
C ALA A 295 -13.33 3.11 1.74
N GLU A 296 -13.62 4.34 2.16
CA GLU A 296 -13.76 5.46 1.24
C GLU A 296 -14.70 5.12 0.07
N GLU A 297 -14.34 5.45 -1.17
CA GLU A 297 -15.15 5.15 -2.35
C GLU A 297 -15.28 3.64 -2.62
N GLY A 298 -14.39 2.83 -2.04
CA GLY A 298 -14.52 1.37 -2.01
C GLY A 298 -15.80 0.90 -1.34
N ALA A 299 -16.39 1.68 -0.44
CA ALA A 299 -17.67 1.35 0.19
C ALA A 299 -18.83 1.23 -0.81
N TYR A 300 -18.73 1.84 -1.99
CA TYR A 300 -19.70 1.61 -3.06
C TYR A 300 -19.74 0.16 -3.55
N CYS A 301 -18.71 -0.65 -3.28
CA CYS A 301 -18.73 -2.10 -3.54
C CYS A 301 -19.81 -2.83 -2.74
N PHE A 302 -20.33 -2.22 -1.66
CA PHE A 302 -21.42 -2.77 -0.85
C PHE A 302 -22.80 -2.62 -1.51
N ILE A 303 -22.92 -1.80 -2.57
CA ILE A 303 -24.17 -1.63 -3.31
C ILE A 303 -24.25 -2.68 -4.42
N PRO A 304 -25.25 -3.58 -4.41
CA PRO A 304 -25.45 -4.56 -5.46
C PRO A 304 -25.43 -3.93 -6.85
N ALA A 305 -24.75 -4.57 -7.79
CA ALA A 305 -24.80 -4.15 -9.19
C ALA A 305 -26.28 -4.22 -9.64
N PRO A 306 -26.83 -3.16 -10.26
CA PRO A 306 -28.19 -3.21 -10.76
C PRO A 306 -28.28 -4.31 -11.82
N ASP A 307 -29.06 -5.34 -11.49
CA ASP A 307 -29.29 -6.54 -12.29
C ASP A 307 -29.59 -6.12 -13.75
N SER A 308 -28.93 -6.78 -14.73
CA SER A 308 -29.10 -6.66 -16.20
C SER A 308 -28.21 -5.74 -17.07
N ARG A 309 -27.30 -4.89 -16.54
CA ARG A 309 -26.46 -4.02 -17.43
C ARG A 309 -25.03 -4.48 -17.72
N PHE A 310 -24.50 -5.43 -16.95
CA PHE A 310 -23.19 -6.02 -17.23
C PHE A 310 -23.34 -7.26 -18.10
N SER A 311 -23.57 -7.05 -19.39
CA SER A 311 -23.56 -8.12 -20.39
C SER A 311 -22.15 -8.72 -20.51
N GLY A 312 -21.87 -9.80 -19.79
CA GLY A 312 -20.84 -10.80 -20.07
C GLY A 312 -19.36 -10.43 -19.87
N THR A 313 -18.97 -9.16 -19.76
CA THR A 313 -17.55 -8.74 -19.71
C THR A 313 -17.07 -8.23 -18.36
N VAL A 314 -17.93 -7.59 -17.57
CA VAL A 314 -17.59 -7.11 -16.23
C VAL A 314 -17.97 -8.18 -15.21
N ARG A 315 -16.99 -8.64 -14.43
CA ARG A 315 -17.25 -9.58 -13.33
C ARG A 315 -17.94 -8.83 -12.21
N ASP A 316 -19.09 -9.34 -11.79
CA ASP A 316 -19.80 -8.83 -10.63
C ASP A 316 -18.94 -9.04 -9.36
N ILE A 317 -18.69 -7.95 -8.63
CA ILE A 317 -17.87 -7.97 -7.41
C ILE A 317 -18.56 -8.81 -6.33
N HIS A 318 -19.89 -8.76 -6.21
CA HIS A 318 -20.63 -9.56 -5.22
C HIS A 318 -20.47 -11.05 -5.50
N GLY A 319 -20.74 -11.49 -6.74
CA GLY A 319 -20.54 -12.88 -7.13
C GLY A 319 -19.09 -13.36 -6.95
N VAL A 320 -18.09 -12.48 -7.06
CA VAL A 320 -16.69 -12.82 -6.75
C VAL A 320 -16.49 -12.99 -5.24
N ILE A 321 -16.99 -12.06 -4.42
CA ILE A 321 -16.91 -12.14 -2.96
C ILE A 321 -17.58 -13.42 -2.46
N GLU A 322 -18.82 -13.68 -2.85
CA GLU A 322 -19.56 -14.91 -2.49
C GLU A 322 -18.82 -16.19 -2.90
N ALA A 323 -18.16 -16.18 -4.07
CA ALA A 323 -17.44 -17.34 -4.57
C ALA A 323 -16.06 -17.56 -3.92
N THR A 324 -15.52 -16.56 -3.21
CA THR A 324 -14.14 -16.58 -2.73
C THR A 324 -13.99 -16.34 -1.23
N ALA A 325 -15.03 -15.91 -0.52
CA ALA A 325 -15.00 -15.77 0.93
C ALA A 325 -14.73 -17.13 1.60
N ILE A 326 -13.72 -17.16 2.47
CA ILE A 326 -13.31 -18.35 3.23
C ILE A 326 -13.10 -17.91 4.68
N PRO A 327 -13.98 -18.30 5.64
CA PRO A 327 -13.85 -17.90 7.03
C PRO A 327 -12.47 -18.23 7.61
N GLY A 328 -11.82 -17.25 8.24
CA GLY A 328 -10.47 -17.38 8.81
C GLY A 328 -9.32 -17.28 7.81
N LEU A 329 -9.58 -17.19 6.51
CA LEU A 329 -8.54 -17.13 5.46
C LEU A 329 -8.73 -15.96 4.49
N LEU A 330 -9.93 -15.77 3.95
CA LEU A 330 -10.28 -14.65 3.07
C LEU A 330 -11.62 -14.06 3.50
N GLU A 331 -11.57 -12.97 4.25
CA GLU A 331 -12.75 -12.30 4.81
C GLU A 331 -12.92 -10.92 4.18
N TYR A 332 -14.18 -10.53 3.93
CA TYR A 332 -14.55 -9.26 3.31
C TYR A 332 -15.37 -8.42 4.28
N ALA A 333 -15.03 -7.14 4.40
CA ALA A 333 -15.75 -6.19 5.23
C ALA A 333 -15.81 -4.80 4.59
N VAL A 334 -16.78 -3.98 4.99
CA VAL A 334 -16.85 -2.54 4.66
C VAL A 334 -16.83 -1.75 5.95
N LEU A 335 -16.17 -0.59 5.93
CA LEU A 335 -16.21 0.33 7.07
C LEU A 335 -17.58 0.97 7.19
N GLU A 336 -18.19 0.83 8.37
CA GLU A 336 -19.46 1.46 8.74
C GLU A 336 -19.41 2.98 8.49
N ARG A 337 -18.30 3.62 8.86
CA ARG A 337 -18.10 5.05 8.63
C ARG A 337 -18.22 5.40 7.15
N SER A 338 -17.58 4.63 6.27
CA SER A 338 -17.58 4.90 4.82
C SER A 338 -18.96 4.74 4.20
N LEU A 339 -19.79 3.82 4.73
CA LEU A 339 -21.22 3.74 4.39
C LEU A 339 -21.96 5.00 4.85
N SER A 340 -21.78 5.39 6.11
CA SER A 340 -22.48 6.52 6.71
C SER A 340 -22.18 7.86 6.03
N GLU A 341 -20.91 8.12 5.67
CA GLU A 341 -20.49 9.37 5.01
C GLU A 341 -21.07 9.49 3.60
N ARG A 342 -21.41 8.36 2.96
CA ARG A 342 -22.00 8.30 1.62
C ARG A 342 -23.52 8.14 1.64
N GLY A 343 -24.14 8.05 2.83
CA GLY A 343 -25.57 7.80 2.98
C GLY A 343 -26.00 6.46 2.38
N ILE A 344 -25.10 5.48 2.37
CA ILE A 344 -25.38 4.13 1.87
C ILE A 344 -26.12 3.39 2.98
N HIS A 345 -27.42 3.22 2.78
CA HIS A 345 -28.27 2.35 3.58
C HIS A 345 -28.70 1.22 2.66
N THR A 346 -28.35 -0.03 3.00
CA THR A 346 -28.84 -1.18 2.26
C THR A 346 -29.80 -1.97 3.14
N ASP A 347 -30.97 -2.30 2.60
CA ASP A 347 -31.85 -3.33 3.17
C ASP A 347 -31.38 -4.75 2.75
N TYR A 348 -30.24 -4.82 2.06
CA TYR A 348 -29.68 -6.00 1.45
C TYR A 348 -28.37 -6.36 2.17
N GLU A 349 -28.40 -7.45 2.92
CA GLU A 349 -27.19 -8.10 3.42
C GLU A 349 -26.58 -8.91 2.27
N VAL A 350 -25.36 -8.56 1.88
CA VAL A 350 -24.54 -9.42 1.03
C VAL A 350 -23.99 -10.53 1.94
N PRO A 351 -24.31 -11.82 1.69
CA PRO A 351 -23.73 -12.90 2.47
C PRO A 351 -22.20 -12.82 2.48
N ASP A 352 -21.58 -13.12 3.62
CA ASP A 352 -20.12 -13.14 3.81
C ASP A 352 -19.41 -11.78 3.67
N PHE A 353 -20.17 -10.68 3.53
CA PHE A 353 -19.68 -9.31 3.52
C PHE A 353 -20.04 -8.61 4.85
N GLN A 354 -19.06 -8.44 5.73
CA GLN A 354 -19.28 -7.90 7.08
C GLN A 354 -19.28 -6.35 7.10
N VAL A 355 -19.95 -5.76 8.08
CA VAL A 355 -19.85 -4.31 8.35
C VAL A 355 -18.99 -4.13 9.59
N PHE A 356 -17.86 -3.41 9.45
CA PHE A 356 -16.92 -3.17 10.53
C PHE A 356 -17.02 -1.74 11.03
N GLY A 357 -17.37 -1.60 12.30
CA GLY A 357 -17.17 -0.39 13.08
C GLY A 357 -15.77 -0.35 13.70
N PRO A 358 -15.52 0.65 14.56
CA PRO A 358 -14.23 0.81 15.23
C PRO A 358 -13.84 -0.39 16.10
N ASP A 359 -14.81 -1.02 16.77
CA ASP A 359 -14.57 -2.13 17.69
C ASP A 359 -14.21 -3.42 16.94
N GLU A 360 -14.85 -3.68 15.79
CA GLU A 360 -14.55 -4.82 14.93
C GLU A 360 -13.14 -4.70 14.32
N ILE A 361 -12.77 -3.50 13.85
CA ILE A 361 -11.41 -3.25 13.34
C ILE A 361 -10.38 -3.44 14.46
N ALA A 362 -10.61 -2.87 15.64
CA ALA A 362 -9.72 -3.03 16.78
C ALA A 362 -9.60 -4.51 17.20
N SER A 363 -10.70 -5.26 17.18
CA SER A 363 -10.73 -6.69 17.47
C SER A 363 -9.92 -7.50 16.45
N LEU A 364 -10.09 -7.21 15.15
CA LEU A 364 -9.31 -7.84 14.08
C LEU A 364 -7.82 -7.58 14.25
N MET A 365 -7.42 -6.31 14.40
CA MET A 365 -6.00 -5.95 14.54
C MET A 365 -5.40 -6.58 15.79
N ASN A 366 -6.12 -6.58 16.92
CA ASN A 366 -5.68 -7.25 18.14
C ASN A 366 -5.57 -8.77 17.97
N LYS A 367 -6.52 -9.43 17.29
CA LYS A 367 -6.46 -10.86 16.98
C LYS A 367 -5.19 -11.20 16.19
N LEU A 368 -4.87 -10.41 15.17
CA LEU A 368 -3.68 -10.63 14.35
C LEU A 368 -2.38 -10.43 15.14
N ILE A 369 -2.28 -9.31 15.86
CA ILE A 369 -1.09 -8.98 16.66
C ILE A 369 -0.87 -10.00 17.78
N THR A 370 -1.93 -10.36 18.53
CA THR A 370 -1.83 -11.34 19.62
C THR A 370 -1.66 -12.77 19.13
N GLY A 371 -2.09 -13.06 17.90
CA GLY A 371 -1.74 -14.29 17.17
C GLY A 371 -0.26 -14.36 16.76
N GLY A 372 0.48 -13.26 16.89
CA GLY A 372 1.90 -13.17 16.56
C GLY A 372 2.17 -12.93 15.07
N TYR A 373 1.14 -12.67 14.26
CA TYR A 373 1.30 -12.45 12.82
C TYR A 373 2.15 -11.22 12.52
N HIS A 374 2.98 -11.29 11.49
CA HIS A 374 3.51 -10.11 10.81
C HIS A 374 2.41 -9.56 9.90
N VAL A 375 1.81 -8.44 10.28
CA VAL A 375 0.67 -7.88 9.56
C VAL A 375 1.13 -6.82 8.56
N ARG A 376 0.75 -7.03 7.30
CA ARG A 376 1.00 -6.10 6.20
C ARG A 376 -0.31 -5.51 5.75
N VAL A 377 -0.41 -4.19 5.80
CA VAL A 377 -1.56 -3.47 5.30
C VAL A 377 -1.21 -2.86 3.95
N LEU A 378 -1.94 -3.23 2.91
CA LEU A 378 -1.82 -2.63 1.59
C LEU A 378 -3.04 -1.76 1.37
N ILE A 379 -2.83 -0.47 1.07
CA ILE A 379 -3.91 0.48 0.81
C ILE A 379 -3.96 0.68 -0.71
N TRP A 380 -5.10 0.35 -1.29
CA TRP A 380 -5.37 0.32 -2.73
C TRP A 380 -6.31 1.45 -3.12
#